data_AF-A0A927AG54-F1
#
_entry.id   AF-A0A927AG54-F1
#
_cell.length_a   1.000
_cell.length_b   1.000
_cell.length_c   1.000
_cell.angle_alpha   90.00
_cell.angle_beta   90.00
_cell.angle_gamma   90.00
#
_symmetry.space_group_name_H-M   'P 1'
#
loop_
_entity.id
_entity.type
_entity.pdbx_description
1 polymer ?
#
loop_
_entity_poly.entity_id
_entity_poly.type
_entity_poly.pdbx_seq_one_letter_code
_entity_poly.pdbx_strand_id
1 'polypeptide(L)'
;MQIHNFLDRYRQGERDFSYVDLSGASLGGVNLRDINLTGANLSGANLSWASLNQSKLIGACLRQADMRSVNLTGANLNQAILSRARMVKVDLRLATLQDADLNWAVLQEADLSGADLRRAKLDQINLENAKLNGTQLIEAELMEANLRRASLVGANLSSANLREAHLEAANLRDAILVGTNLTEADLSSAYLRAANLTEADLHRSILIGADLSEAILNSADLSRVNLTGAYLLKASLRKAYLLRAILQDVYLLRADLSEANLRGADLRKADLSGAYLGDCTMSEANLGDAYLLESHLIRTNLDQAQLTGCCISNWHLEDVDLSKVECRYVFTRFNYATKKPTERFPIGRDFEPGEFGKDDSTGDAEGAEGATTIEVFLKEAPNWEALVFTLAQVQLDSPDLQLSIKSYQPQEEQYLLKLASSHFVNAKTLSQRVLQIYPEMLQLVESKRQAILDLLEIKVRPENPPVTLKVPPPPPPPLLPSPPPDYRLRIYQEVVKQIQLIILSQAPEQLVESVQRLLNFLKNEGISTEEIQKTMISQALVKRAKQDQTFQKQLLQWEKTADETARFSMVGESLRLAIALIWPHLPQK
;
A
#
# COMPACT_ATOMS: atom_id res chain seq x y z
N MET A 1 55.20 37.76 11.85
CA MET A 1 55.04 39.00 12.67
C MET A 1 54.85 38.60 14.13
N GLN A 2 55.36 39.37 15.12
CA GLN A 2 55.07 39.04 16.52
C GLN A 2 53.58 39.26 16.85
N ILE A 3 52.98 38.33 17.60
CA ILE A 3 51.53 38.31 17.84
C ILE A 3 51.02 39.55 18.59
N HIS A 4 51.80 40.08 19.53
CA HIS A 4 51.41 41.30 20.28
C HIS A 4 51.26 42.50 19.34
N ASN A 5 52.22 42.68 18.42
CA ASN A 5 52.19 43.74 17.42
C ASN A 5 50.96 43.60 16.50
N PHE A 6 50.66 42.37 16.04
CA PHE A 6 49.45 42.08 15.27
C PHE A 6 48.18 42.52 15.99
N LEU A 7 48.01 42.10 17.26
CA LEU A 7 46.82 42.42 18.04
C LEU A 7 46.70 43.92 18.33
N ASP A 8 47.82 44.61 18.58
CA ASP A 8 47.82 46.06 18.82
C ASP A 8 47.42 46.85 17.59
N ARG A 9 47.97 46.51 16.41
CA ARG A 9 47.57 47.11 15.13
C ARG A 9 46.08 46.88 14.84
N TYR A 10 45.59 45.66 15.09
CA TYR A 10 44.18 45.34 14.91
C TYR A 10 43.28 46.17 15.86
N ARG A 11 43.67 46.31 17.14
CA ARG A 11 42.97 47.17 18.12
C ARG A 11 42.97 48.65 17.71
N GLN A 12 44.01 49.11 17.03
CA GLN A 12 44.13 50.46 16.50
C GLN A 12 43.27 50.71 15.25
N GLY A 13 42.54 49.70 14.78
CA GLY A 13 41.61 49.83 13.65
C GLY A 13 42.16 49.30 12.33
N GLU A 14 43.40 48.82 12.29
CA GLU A 14 43.90 48.15 11.09
C GLU A 14 43.12 46.85 10.85
N ARG A 15 42.76 46.60 9.59
CA ARG A 15 42.02 45.40 9.18
C ARG A 15 42.72 44.62 8.08
N ASP A 16 43.68 45.22 7.39
CA ASP A 16 44.44 44.54 6.33
C ASP A 16 45.72 43.93 6.87
N PHE A 17 45.72 42.61 6.96
CA PHE A 17 46.85 41.78 7.32
C PHE A 17 47.08 40.72 6.25
N SER A 18 46.84 41.06 4.99
CA SER A 18 47.12 40.17 3.87
C SER A 18 48.59 39.72 3.86
N TYR A 19 48.81 38.45 3.52
CA TYR A 19 50.13 37.78 3.44
C TYR A 19 50.94 37.79 4.75
N VAL A 20 50.31 38.11 5.88
CA VAL A 20 50.99 38.07 7.18
C VAL A 20 51.38 36.63 7.54
N ASP A 21 52.56 36.47 8.14
CA ASP A 21 52.94 35.22 8.82
C ASP A 21 52.54 35.25 10.30
N LEU A 22 51.56 34.42 10.62
CA LEU A 22 50.99 34.11 11.93
C LEU A 22 51.04 32.59 12.20
N SER A 23 51.98 31.88 11.57
CA SER A 23 52.17 30.44 11.82
C SER A 23 52.45 30.16 13.30
N GLY A 24 51.80 29.15 13.85
CA GLY A 24 51.88 28.78 15.27
C GLY A 24 51.34 29.84 16.25
N ALA A 25 50.71 30.91 15.77
CA ALA A 25 50.20 31.98 16.63
C ALA A 25 49.08 31.49 17.56
N SER A 26 49.05 31.99 18.79
CA SER A 26 47.97 31.73 19.76
C SER A 26 46.93 32.86 19.73
N LEU A 27 45.88 32.67 18.94
CA LEU A 27 44.78 33.61 18.68
C LEU A 27 43.44 33.10 19.24
N GLY A 28 43.46 32.16 20.19
CA GLY A 28 42.24 31.60 20.77
C GLY A 28 41.37 32.65 21.45
N GLY A 29 40.06 32.62 21.19
CA GLY A 29 39.08 33.55 21.76
C GLY A 29 39.17 35.00 21.23
N VAL A 30 40.08 35.29 20.30
CA VAL A 30 40.26 36.66 19.79
C VAL A 30 39.12 37.02 18.84
N ASN A 31 38.64 38.26 18.92
CA ASN A 31 37.69 38.81 17.95
C ASN A 31 38.43 39.46 16.78
N LEU A 32 38.41 38.77 15.63
CA LEU A 32 39.00 39.16 14.35
C LEU A 32 37.92 39.34 13.27
N ARG A 33 36.73 39.80 13.65
CA ARG A 33 35.63 40.09 12.72
C ARG A 33 36.05 41.06 11.60
N ASP A 34 35.56 40.82 10.38
CA ASP A 34 35.79 41.66 9.19
C ASP A 34 37.28 41.83 8.80
N ILE A 35 38.20 41.05 9.38
CA ILE A 35 39.63 41.14 9.07
C ILE A 35 39.94 40.63 7.65
N ASN A 36 40.94 41.23 7.01
CA ASN A 36 41.54 40.69 5.79
C ASN A 36 42.85 39.97 6.10
N LEU A 37 42.82 38.64 5.99
CA LEU A 37 43.92 37.69 6.12
C LEU A 37 44.17 36.95 4.79
N THR A 38 43.86 37.59 3.66
CA THR A 38 44.09 37.02 2.31
C THR A 38 45.56 36.61 2.18
N GLY A 39 45.81 35.36 1.79
CA GLY A 39 47.15 34.80 1.60
C GLY A 39 47.99 34.67 2.89
N ALA A 40 47.41 34.90 4.06
CA ALA A 40 48.13 34.79 5.34
C ALA A 40 48.57 33.35 5.62
N ASN A 41 49.72 33.19 6.29
CA ASN A 41 50.14 31.91 6.83
C ASN A 41 49.68 31.79 8.30
N LEU A 42 48.73 30.90 8.56
CA LEU A 42 48.16 30.56 9.86
C LEU A 42 48.42 29.07 10.19
N SER A 43 49.42 28.46 9.54
CA SER A 43 49.71 27.03 9.71
C SER A 43 50.00 26.72 11.18
N GLY A 44 49.31 25.72 11.74
CA GLY A 44 49.43 25.32 13.14
C GLY A 44 48.99 26.36 14.16
N ALA A 45 48.36 27.47 13.76
CA ALA A 45 47.86 28.48 14.68
C ALA A 45 46.72 27.93 15.55
N ASN A 46 46.63 28.38 16.79
CA ASN A 46 45.49 28.14 17.65
C ASN A 46 44.50 29.30 17.50
N LEU A 47 43.41 29.06 16.79
CA LEU A 47 42.28 29.98 16.59
C LEU A 47 41.06 29.57 17.41
N SER A 48 41.14 28.53 18.26
CA SER A 48 39.97 27.98 18.96
C SER A 48 39.12 29.08 19.64
N TRP A 49 37.80 29.02 19.47
CA TRP A 49 36.85 30.00 20.01
C TRP A 49 36.98 31.44 19.46
N ALA A 50 37.82 31.69 18.46
CA ALA A 50 37.92 33.01 17.84
C ALA A 50 36.67 33.37 17.02
N SER A 51 36.45 34.67 16.83
CA SER A 51 35.42 35.21 15.95
C SER A 51 36.05 35.77 14.69
N LEU A 52 35.83 35.11 13.57
CA LEU A 52 36.30 35.46 12.21
C LEU A 52 35.14 35.66 11.23
N ASN A 53 33.93 35.91 11.74
CA ASN A 53 32.75 36.14 10.91
C ASN A 53 32.99 37.31 9.94
N GLN A 54 32.57 37.12 8.68
CA GLN A 54 32.75 38.06 7.56
C GLN A 54 34.22 38.41 7.24
N SER A 55 35.19 37.62 7.71
CA SER A 55 36.61 37.81 7.37
C SER A 55 36.93 37.37 5.94
N LYS A 56 38.06 37.86 5.40
CA LYS A 56 38.65 37.41 4.13
C LYS A 56 39.88 36.55 4.43
N LEU A 57 39.81 35.28 4.07
CA LEU A 57 40.85 34.26 4.23
C LEU A 57 41.21 33.62 2.88
N ILE A 58 40.99 34.36 1.79
CA ILE A 58 41.20 33.87 0.42
C ILE A 58 42.65 33.41 0.28
N GLY A 59 42.87 32.16 -0.14
CA GLY A 59 44.22 31.59 -0.29
C GLY A 59 45.04 31.49 1.00
N ALA A 60 44.45 31.71 2.17
CA ALA A 60 45.18 31.62 3.44
C ALA A 60 45.58 30.17 3.75
N CYS A 61 46.74 29.97 4.36
CA CYS A 61 47.24 28.65 4.75
C CYS A 61 46.94 28.38 6.23
N LEU A 62 45.93 27.56 6.50
CA LEU A 62 45.47 27.13 7.83
C LEU A 62 45.75 25.64 8.10
N ARG A 63 46.74 25.06 7.42
CA ARG A 63 47.10 23.64 7.62
C ARG A 63 47.34 23.35 9.10
N GLN A 64 46.75 22.27 9.62
CA GLN A 64 46.89 21.84 11.01
C GLN A 64 46.50 22.88 12.08
N ALA A 65 45.79 23.96 11.72
CA ALA A 65 45.31 24.92 12.69
C ALA A 65 44.25 24.31 13.63
N ASP A 66 44.23 24.75 14.89
CA ASP A 66 43.15 24.44 15.82
C ASP A 66 42.09 25.54 15.73
N MET A 67 40.96 25.21 15.10
CA MET A 67 39.85 26.11 14.80
C MET A 67 38.54 25.60 15.44
N ARG A 68 38.65 24.85 16.54
CA ARG A 68 37.47 24.34 17.26
C ARG A 68 36.59 25.50 17.72
N SER A 69 35.29 25.38 17.46
CA SER A 69 34.28 26.38 17.86
C SER A 69 34.55 27.81 17.37
N VAL A 70 35.27 27.96 16.26
CA VAL A 70 35.46 29.26 15.61
C VAL A 70 34.17 29.69 14.90
N ASN A 71 33.85 30.98 14.96
CA ASN A 71 32.79 31.55 14.14
C ASN A 71 33.37 32.12 12.84
N LEU A 72 33.07 31.47 11.71
CA LEU A 72 33.41 31.86 10.34
C LEU A 72 32.16 32.18 9.50
N THR A 73 31.03 32.52 10.15
CA THR A 73 29.78 32.85 9.43
C THR A 73 30.03 33.92 8.36
N GLY A 74 29.71 33.59 7.10
CA GLY A 74 29.89 34.46 5.94
C GLY A 74 31.34 34.86 5.63
N ALA A 75 32.33 34.18 6.19
CA ALA A 75 33.73 34.41 5.83
C ALA A 75 34.01 33.91 4.40
N ASN A 76 34.99 34.53 3.74
CA ASN A 76 35.47 34.08 2.44
C ASN A 76 36.79 33.31 2.59
N LEU A 77 36.72 31.99 2.49
CA LEU A 77 37.83 31.04 2.52
C LEU A 77 38.08 30.41 1.14
N ASN A 78 37.73 31.09 0.04
CA ASN A 78 37.98 30.56 -1.29
C ASN A 78 39.48 30.27 -1.47
N GLN A 79 39.82 29.11 -2.03
CA GLN A 79 41.20 28.64 -2.22
C GLN A 79 42.03 28.53 -0.93
N ALA A 80 41.39 28.63 0.25
CA ALA A 80 42.09 28.46 1.52
C ALA A 80 42.56 27.01 1.68
N ILE A 81 43.66 26.85 2.40
CA ILE A 81 44.28 25.56 2.63
C ILE A 81 44.07 25.17 4.09
N LEU A 82 43.07 24.34 4.35
CA LEU A 82 42.61 23.87 5.66
C LEU A 82 42.96 22.39 5.89
N SER A 83 43.78 21.77 5.05
CA SER A 83 44.14 20.35 5.17
C SER A 83 44.60 20.00 6.59
N ARG A 84 44.04 18.93 7.18
CA ARG A 84 44.31 18.47 8.56
C ARG A 84 43.97 19.47 9.68
N ALA A 85 43.20 20.53 9.41
CA ALA A 85 42.75 21.45 10.45
C ALA A 85 41.73 20.79 11.39
N ARG A 86 41.75 21.18 12.66
CA ARG A 86 40.77 20.75 13.67
C ARG A 86 39.66 21.77 13.77
N MET A 87 38.51 21.48 13.19
CA MET A 87 37.39 22.41 13.02
C MET A 87 36.10 21.89 13.66
N VAL A 88 36.22 21.10 14.75
CA VAL A 88 35.06 20.56 15.48
C VAL A 88 34.18 21.71 15.96
N LYS A 89 32.86 21.63 15.70
CA LYS A 89 31.86 22.65 16.06
C LYS A 89 32.13 24.04 15.46
N VAL A 90 32.87 24.13 14.36
CA VAL A 90 33.04 25.41 13.64
C VAL A 90 31.70 25.86 13.05
N ASP A 91 31.46 27.17 13.03
CA ASP A 91 30.31 27.77 12.35
C ASP A 91 30.77 28.39 11.02
N LEU A 92 30.47 27.71 9.93
CA LEU A 92 30.77 28.08 8.53
C LEU A 92 29.50 28.48 7.76
N ARG A 93 28.40 28.81 8.44
CA ARG A 93 27.15 29.16 7.78
C ARG A 93 27.37 30.30 6.78
N LEU A 94 26.86 30.13 5.55
CA LEU A 94 26.95 31.10 4.47
C LEU A 94 28.40 31.47 4.06
N ALA A 95 29.42 30.74 4.52
CA ALA A 95 30.81 30.98 4.11
C ALA A 95 31.06 30.50 2.67
N THR A 96 32.04 31.11 2.00
CA THR A 96 32.49 30.64 0.69
C THR A 96 33.82 29.91 0.83
N LEU A 97 33.90 28.67 0.35
CA LEU A 97 35.05 27.78 0.39
C LEU A 97 35.29 27.17 -1.00
N GLN A 98 35.00 27.91 -2.08
CA GLN A 98 35.21 27.41 -3.43
C GLN A 98 36.69 27.10 -3.64
N ASP A 99 37.00 25.96 -4.25
CA ASP A 99 38.38 25.48 -4.48
C ASP A 99 39.25 25.33 -3.21
N ALA A 100 38.65 25.31 -2.01
CA ALA A 100 39.41 25.14 -0.77
C ALA A 100 39.92 23.70 -0.60
N ASP A 101 41.09 23.54 0.01
CA ASP A 101 41.67 22.23 0.37
C ASP A 101 41.37 21.93 1.85
N LEU A 102 40.40 21.07 2.11
CA LEU A 102 39.99 20.59 3.43
C LEU A 102 40.32 19.10 3.63
N ASN A 103 41.20 18.51 2.82
CA ASN A 103 41.50 17.09 2.92
C ASN A 103 41.99 16.73 4.34
N TRP A 104 41.49 15.61 4.88
CA TRP A 104 41.76 15.13 6.24
C TRP A 104 41.38 16.09 7.38
N ALA A 105 40.59 17.14 7.12
CA ALA A 105 40.13 18.04 8.17
C ALA A 105 39.05 17.37 9.06
N VAL A 106 38.92 17.84 10.30
CA VAL A 106 37.93 17.32 11.26
C VAL A 106 36.87 18.37 11.53
N LEU A 107 35.69 18.22 10.94
CA LEU A 107 34.53 19.12 11.00
C LEU A 107 33.33 18.45 11.70
N GLN A 108 33.58 17.56 12.66
CA GLN A 108 32.51 16.94 13.46
C GLN A 108 31.63 18.02 14.11
N GLU A 109 30.31 17.84 14.04
CA GLU A 109 29.31 18.77 14.57
C GLU A 109 29.43 20.22 14.05
N ALA A 110 30.11 20.45 12.92
CA ALA A 110 30.21 21.76 12.29
C ALA A 110 28.87 22.18 11.66
N ASP A 111 28.67 23.49 11.53
CA ASP A 111 27.52 24.06 10.80
C ASP A 111 28.00 24.73 9.51
N LEU A 112 27.78 24.06 8.37
CA LEU A 112 28.07 24.53 7.02
C LEU A 112 26.80 24.93 6.26
N SER A 113 25.68 25.17 6.96
CA SER A 113 24.40 25.42 6.31
C SER A 113 24.49 26.62 5.35
N GLY A 114 24.10 26.41 4.09
CA GLY A 114 24.17 27.41 3.02
C GLY A 114 25.58 27.83 2.60
N ALA A 115 26.63 27.13 3.04
CA ALA A 115 28.00 27.39 2.59
C ALA A 115 28.20 26.97 1.12
N ASP A 116 29.20 27.57 0.47
CA ASP A 116 29.57 27.30 -0.92
C ASP A 116 30.91 26.57 -0.99
N LEU A 117 30.89 25.26 -1.19
CA LEU A 117 32.03 24.36 -1.29
C LEU A 117 32.21 23.80 -2.71
N ARG A 118 31.80 24.54 -3.75
CA ARG A 118 32.00 24.11 -5.14
C ARG A 118 33.47 23.81 -5.41
N ARG A 119 33.74 22.65 -6.01
CA ARG A 119 35.09 22.17 -6.36
C ARG A 119 36.06 22.11 -5.16
N ALA A 120 35.54 22.09 -3.94
CA ALA A 120 36.37 21.94 -2.74
C ALA A 120 36.91 20.51 -2.64
N LYS A 121 38.12 20.37 -2.09
CA LYS A 121 38.74 19.08 -1.79
C LYS A 121 38.46 18.71 -0.35
N LEU A 122 37.76 17.60 -0.14
CA LEU A 122 37.22 17.13 1.12
C LEU A 122 37.52 15.62 1.30
N ASP A 123 38.53 15.09 0.63
CA ASP A 123 38.88 13.67 0.73
C ASP A 123 39.24 13.31 2.17
N GLN A 124 38.69 12.19 2.65
CA GLN A 124 38.84 11.69 4.02
C GLN A 124 38.50 12.74 5.10
N ILE A 125 37.64 13.71 4.79
CA ILE A 125 37.14 14.68 5.78
C ILE A 125 36.22 13.96 6.79
N ASN A 126 36.22 14.44 8.03
CA ASN A 126 35.27 13.99 9.04
C ASN A 126 34.18 15.03 9.28
N LEU A 127 32.99 14.79 8.73
CA LEU A 127 31.77 15.61 8.82
C LEU A 127 30.67 14.91 9.65
N GLU A 128 31.03 13.97 10.53
CA GLU A 128 30.07 13.26 11.36
C GLU A 128 29.19 14.24 12.17
N ASN A 129 27.87 14.04 12.13
CA ASN A 129 26.86 14.92 12.75
C ASN A 129 26.91 16.40 12.30
N ALA A 130 27.59 16.73 11.19
CA ALA A 130 27.63 18.10 10.67
C ALA A 130 26.28 18.51 10.04
N LYS A 131 26.02 19.81 10.01
CA LYS A 131 24.87 20.41 9.31
C LYS A 131 25.34 21.01 7.99
N LEU A 132 24.88 20.45 6.89
CA LEU A 132 25.16 20.86 5.51
C LEU A 132 23.86 21.18 4.75
N ASN A 133 22.85 21.70 5.44
CA ASN A 133 21.56 21.99 4.81
C ASN A 133 21.71 23.12 3.79
N GLY A 134 21.23 22.90 2.56
CA GLY A 134 21.34 23.85 1.45
C GLY A 134 22.77 24.16 0.97
N THR A 135 23.77 23.42 1.45
CA THR A 135 25.17 23.61 1.07
C THR A 135 25.38 23.30 -0.41
N GLN A 136 26.25 24.05 -1.07
CA GLN A 136 26.64 23.83 -2.48
C GLN A 136 27.95 23.01 -2.52
N LEU A 137 27.88 21.76 -2.96
CA LEU A 137 28.97 20.79 -3.07
C LEU A 137 29.20 20.34 -4.52
N ILE A 138 28.78 21.15 -5.50
CA ILE A 138 28.91 20.81 -6.93
C ILE A 138 30.37 20.57 -7.28
N GLU A 139 30.64 19.43 -7.92
CA GLU A 139 31.99 19.00 -8.31
C GLU A 139 32.99 18.89 -7.14
N ALA A 140 32.51 18.76 -5.90
CA ALA A 140 33.40 18.59 -4.75
C ALA A 140 33.98 17.17 -4.69
N GLU A 141 35.23 17.05 -4.21
CA GLU A 141 35.93 15.77 -4.01
C GLU A 141 35.73 15.32 -2.56
N LEU A 142 34.94 14.28 -2.30
CA LEU A 142 34.61 13.75 -0.97
C LEU A 142 34.94 12.25 -0.86
N MET A 143 36.01 11.78 -1.51
CA MET A 143 36.35 10.35 -1.48
C MET A 143 36.62 9.92 -0.03
N GLU A 144 36.04 8.79 0.39
CA GLU A 144 36.17 8.25 1.75
C GLU A 144 35.74 9.23 2.88
N ALA A 145 34.92 10.24 2.56
CA ALA A 145 34.43 11.19 3.56
C ALA A 145 33.51 10.53 4.59
N ASN A 146 33.65 10.91 5.87
CA ASN A 146 32.73 10.50 6.93
C ASN A 146 31.59 11.51 7.10
N LEU A 147 30.42 11.19 6.57
CA LEU A 147 29.17 11.96 6.63
C LEU A 147 28.09 11.27 7.48
N ARG A 148 28.48 10.31 8.33
CA ARG A 148 27.54 9.61 9.22
C ARG A 148 26.67 10.59 9.99
N ARG A 149 25.35 10.38 9.92
CA ARG A 149 24.34 11.18 10.62
C ARG A 149 24.38 12.69 10.29
N ALA A 150 25.07 13.09 9.22
CA ALA A 150 25.08 14.47 8.77
C ALA A 150 23.72 14.86 8.19
N SER A 151 23.38 16.15 8.30
CA SER A 151 22.16 16.70 7.71
C SER A 151 22.50 17.41 6.40
N LEU A 152 22.11 16.85 5.27
CA LEU A 152 22.33 17.37 3.91
C LEU A 152 21.00 17.76 3.23
N VAL A 153 20.01 18.21 4.01
CA VAL A 153 18.67 18.52 3.48
C VAL A 153 18.78 19.62 2.44
N GLY A 154 18.30 19.35 1.22
CA GLY A 154 18.38 20.29 0.10
C GLY A 154 19.79 20.66 -0.35
N ALA A 155 20.82 19.91 0.06
CA ALA A 155 22.19 20.14 -0.40
C ALA A 155 22.31 19.82 -1.90
N ASN A 156 23.18 20.53 -2.61
CA ASN A 156 23.47 20.26 -4.01
C ASN A 156 24.84 19.61 -4.15
N LEU A 157 24.85 18.31 -4.41
CA LEU A 157 26.02 17.47 -4.63
C LEU A 157 26.20 17.09 -6.12
N SER A 158 25.59 17.82 -7.06
CA SER A 158 25.71 17.51 -8.49
C SER A 158 27.16 17.29 -8.90
N SER A 159 27.43 16.15 -9.56
CA SER A 159 28.76 15.77 -10.03
C SER A 159 29.85 15.69 -8.95
N ALA A 160 29.48 15.62 -7.67
CA ALA A 160 30.42 15.40 -6.58
C ALA A 160 30.95 13.96 -6.59
N ASN A 161 32.15 13.75 -6.05
CA ASN A 161 32.75 12.44 -5.91
C ASN A 161 32.67 11.96 -4.45
N LEU A 162 31.70 11.10 -4.14
CA LEU A 162 31.50 10.45 -2.83
C LEU A 162 31.85 8.96 -2.87
N ARG A 163 32.78 8.55 -3.74
CA ARG A 163 33.27 7.18 -3.80
C ARG A 163 33.77 6.72 -2.41
N GLU A 164 33.32 5.54 -1.98
CA GLU A 164 33.64 4.95 -0.66
C GLU A 164 33.27 5.84 0.55
N ALA A 165 32.37 6.82 0.38
CA ALA A 165 31.93 7.68 1.50
C ALA A 165 31.02 6.94 2.49
N HIS A 166 31.10 7.35 3.76
CA HIS A 166 30.27 6.84 4.85
C HIS A 166 29.09 7.78 5.12
N LEU A 167 27.88 7.41 4.70
CA LEU A 167 26.63 8.20 4.75
C LEU A 167 25.57 7.53 5.63
N GLU A 168 25.95 6.62 6.52
CA GLU A 168 25.00 5.87 7.34
C GLU A 168 24.14 6.82 8.18
N ALA A 169 22.83 6.61 8.10
CA ALA A 169 21.80 7.45 8.72
C ALA A 169 21.90 8.96 8.40
N ALA A 170 22.56 9.35 7.30
CA ALA A 170 22.58 10.74 6.84
C ALA A 170 21.19 11.17 6.33
N ASN A 171 20.88 12.46 6.47
CA ASN A 171 19.62 13.05 6.03
C ASN A 171 19.82 13.81 4.72
N LEU A 172 19.51 13.17 3.58
CA LEU A 172 19.64 13.66 2.22
C LEU A 172 18.28 14.01 1.59
N ARG A 173 17.25 14.28 2.40
CA ARG A 173 15.93 14.65 1.88
C ARG A 173 16.03 15.88 0.98
N ASP A 174 15.35 15.83 -0.16
CA ASP A 174 15.34 16.89 -1.17
C ASP A 174 16.74 17.26 -1.74
N ALA A 175 17.77 16.45 -1.47
CA ALA A 175 19.12 16.71 -1.97
C ALA A 175 19.21 16.48 -3.49
N ILE A 176 20.07 17.25 -4.15
CA ILE A 176 20.37 17.12 -5.57
C ILE A 176 21.67 16.34 -5.70
N LEU A 177 21.60 15.12 -6.21
CA LEU A 177 22.72 14.19 -6.41
C LEU A 177 22.88 13.83 -7.90
N VAL A 178 22.51 14.73 -8.81
CA VAL A 178 22.57 14.47 -10.26
C VAL A 178 24.01 14.18 -10.71
N GLY A 179 24.25 13.04 -11.35
CA GLY A 179 25.58 12.65 -11.84
C GLY A 179 26.62 12.44 -10.74
N THR A 180 26.20 12.25 -9.49
CA THR A 180 27.12 12.06 -8.35
C THR A 180 27.74 10.67 -8.41
N ASN A 181 29.04 10.56 -8.11
CA ASN A 181 29.68 9.27 -7.92
C ASN A 181 29.53 8.82 -6.47
N LEU A 182 28.71 7.78 -6.24
CA LEU A 182 28.47 7.10 -4.96
C LEU A 182 28.97 5.64 -4.99
N THR A 183 29.92 5.34 -5.88
CA THR A 183 30.45 3.97 -6.03
C THR A 183 31.01 3.47 -4.69
N GLU A 184 30.58 2.28 -4.29
CA GLU A 184 30.98 1.62 -3.04
C GLU A 184 30.72 2.45 -1.76
N ALA A 185 29.86 3.48 -1.81
CA ALA A 185 29.46 4.26 -0.64
C ALA A 185 28.47 3.49 0.26
N ASP A 186 28.49 3.77 1.56
CA ASP A 186 27.54 3.20 2.52
C ASP A 186 26.47 4.23 2.90
N LEU A 187 25.27 4.08 2.37
CA LEU A 187 24.07 4.87 2.68
C LEU A 187 23.05 4.07 3.50
N SER A 188 23.51 3.10 4.31
CA SER A 188 22.63 2.30 5.16
C SER A 188 21.74 3.18 6.04
N SER A 189 20.43 2.94 6.01
CA SER A 189 19.40 3.71 6.74
C SER A 189 19.40 5.22 6.47
N ALA A 190 19.96 5.68 5.34
CA ALA A 190 19.92 7.09 4.95
C ALA A 190 18.49 7.53 4.57
N TYR A 191 18.19 8.81 4.79
CA TYR A 191 16.92 9.43 4.40
C TYR A 191 17.08 10.17 3.08
N LEU A 192 16.62 9.58 1.98
CA LEU A 192 16.72 10.06 0.60
C LEU A 192 15.37 10.42 0.00
N ARG A 193 14.32 10.59 0.83
CA ARG A 193 12.98 10.95 0.35
C ARG A 193 13.03 12.19 -0.55
N ALA A 194 12.44 12.08 -1.74
CA ALA A 194 12.39 13.13 -2.77
C ALA A 194 13.78 13.65 -3.25
N ALA A 195 14.86 12.91 -2.98
CA ALA A 195 16.18 13.24 -3.51
C ALA A 195 16.24 12.97 -5.03
N ASN A 196 17.03 13.77 -5.73
CA ASN A 196 17.26 13.60 -7.17
C ASN A 196 18.63 12.94 -7.41
N LEU A 197 18.62 11.65 -7.71
CA LEU A 197 19.78 10.82 -8.06
C LEU A 197 19.83 10.51 -9.57
N THR A 198 19.26 11.37 -10.42
CA THR A 198 19.32 11.18 -11.88
C THR A 198 20.77 11.03 -12.34
N GLU A 199 21.07 9.99 -13.13
CA GLU A 199 22.41 9.70 -13.65
C GLU A 199 23.50 9.49 -12.56
N ALA A 200 23.12 9.30 -11.29
CA ALA A 200 24.09 8.98 -10.24
C ALA A 200 24.68 7.57 -10.43
N ASP A 201 25.95 7.40 -10.08
CA ASP A 201 26.63 6.11 -10.06
C ASP A 201 26.63 5.55 -8.64
N LEU A 202 25.78 4.55 -8.40
CA LEU A 202 25.60 3.80 -7.15
C LEU A 202 26.15 2.38 -7.27
N HIS A 203 27.10 2.14 -8.19
CA HIS A 203 27.67 0.80 -8.37
C HIS A 203 28.21 0.26 -7.04
N ARG A 204 27.72 -0.93 -6.64
CA ARG A 204 28.09 -1.62 -5.38
C ARG A 204 27.87 -0.82 -4.09
N SER A 205 27.10 0.25 -4.10
CA SER A 205 26.79 0.97 -2.86
C SER A 205 25.85 0.15 -1.96
N ILE A 206 25.81 0.50 -0.68
CA ILE A 206 24.95 -0.15 0.32
C ILE A 206 23.85 0.82 0.71
N LEU A 207 22.58 0.43 0.53
CA LEU A 207 21.38 1.21 0.85
C LEU A 207 20.39 0.40 1.71
N ILE A 208 20.90 -0.48 2.57
CA ILE A 208 20.07 -1.35 3.42
C ILE A 208 19.16 -0.48 4.29
N GLY A 209 17.85 -0.70 4.19
CA GLY A 209 16.84 0.04 4.96
C GLY A 209 16.77 1.55 4.67
N ALA A 210 17.37 2.04 3.58
CA ALA A 210 17.29 3.45 3.21
C ALA A 210 15.86 3.85 2.78
N ASP A 211 15.47 5.08 3.05
CA ASP A 211 14.20 5.65 2.57
C ASP A 211 14.42 6.47 1.31
N LEU A 212 14.13 5.90 0.15
CA LEU A 212 14.16 6.52 -1.18
C LEU A 212 12.74 6.80 -1.70
N SER A 213 11.74 6.93 -0.82
CA SER A 213 10.37 7.23 -1.24
C SER A 213 10.33 8.51 -2.08
N GLU A 214 9.63 8.48 -3.22
CA GLU A 214 9.50 9.62 -4.15
C GLU A 214 10.86 10.12 -4.72
N ALA A 215 11.96 9.37 -4.56
CA ALA A 215 13.24 9.72 -5.15
C ALA A 215 13.24 9.55 -6.68
N ILE A 216 14.08 10.32 -7.36
CA ILE A 216 14.27 10.26 -8.82
C ILE A 216 15.63 9.61 -9.10
N LEU A 217 15.64 8.37 -9.57
CA LEU A 217 16.81 7.55 -9.90
C LEU A 217 16.91 7.27 -11.40
N ASN A 218 16.38 8.17 -12.22
CA ASN A 218 16.31 7.97 -13.66
C ASN A 218 17.71 7.84 -14.26
N SER A 219 17.93 6.81 -15.06
CA SER A 219 19.23 6.48 -15.68
C SER A 219 20.39 6.30 -14.68
N ALA A 220 20.12 6.11 -13.39
CA ALA A 220 21.16 5.84 -12.39
C ALA A 220 21.76 4.45 -12.58
N ASP A 221 23.07 4.31 -12.31
CA ASP A 221 23.72 2.99 -12.24
C ASP A 221 23.60 2.42 -10.83
N LEU A 222 22.71 1.45 -10.66
CA LEU A 222 22.46 0.70 -9.43
C LEU A 222 23.00 -0.73 -9.54
N SER A 223 23.96 -0.99 -10.44
CA SER A 223 24.46 -2.33 -10.69
C SER A 223 25.14 -2.88 -9.45
N ARG A 224 24.73 -4.08 -9.03
CA ARG A 224 25.22 -4.76 -7.80
C ARG A 224 25.01 -3.96 -6.50
N VAL A 225 24.09 -3.02 -6.49
CA VAL A 225 23.69 -2.29 -5.27
C VAL A 225 23.05 -3.25 -4.27
N ASN A 226 23.16 -2.96 -2.97
CA ASN A 226 22.39 -3.64 -1.94
C ASN A 226 21.27 -2.74 -1.40
N LEU A 227 20.03 -3.02 -1.79
CA LEU A 227 18.81 -2.31 -1.41
C LEU A 227 17.92 -3.13 -0.46
N THR A 228 18.48 -4.12 0.26
CA THR A 228 17.68 -4.97 1.14
C THR A 228 16.84 -4.16 2.12
N GLY A 229 15.52 -4.39 2.12
CA GLY A 229 14.57 -3.69 3.01
C GLY A 229 14.41 -2.19 2.75
N ALA A 230 14.93 -1.65 1.65
CA ALA A 230 14.81 -0.23 1.32
C ALA A 230 13.37 0.16 0.91
N TYR A 231 13.00 1.42 1.13
CA TYR A 231 11.70 1.97 0.76
C TYR A 231 11.81 2.80 -0.52
N LEU A 232 11.11 2.41 -1.58
CA LEU A 232 11.09 3.07 -2.88
C LEU A 232 9.64 3.40 -3.32
N LEU A 233 8.77 3.70 -2.36
CA LEU A 233 7.37 4.07 -2.63
C LEU A 233 7.31 5.23 -3.64
N LYS A 234 6.67 5.01 -4.79
CA LYS A 234 6.55 6.01 -5.87
C LYS A 234 7.87 6.57 -6.39
N ALA A 235 8.99 5.88 -6.18
CA ALA A 235 10.27 6.28 -6.76
C ALA A 235 10.22 6.13 -8.28
N SER A 236 10.96 6.98 -8.99
CA SER A 236 11.14 6.89 -10.43
C SER A 236 12.50 6.25 -10.71
N LEU A 237 12.53 5.07 -11.30
CA LEU A 237 13.72 4.31 -11.70
C LEU A 237 13.74 4.13 -13.23
N ARG A 238 13.19 5.08 -14.00
CA ARG A 238 13.09 4.93 -15.45
C ARG A 238 14.50 4.81 -16.03
N LYS A 239 14.72 3.80 -16.88
CA LYS A 239 16.03 3.52 -17.51
C LYS A 239 17.17 3.26 -16.53
N ALA A 240 16.89 2.97 -15.26
CA ALA A 240 17.92 2.67 -14.28
C ALA A 240 18.57 1.30 -14.54
N TYR A 241 19.85 1.17 -14.21
CA TYR A 241 20.62 -0.07 -14.38
C TYR A 241 20.74 -0.80 -13.05
N LEU A 242 19.91 -1.82 -12.81
CA LEU A 242 19.92 -2.65 -11.59
C LEU A 242 20.51 -4.04 -11.84
N LEU A 243 21.49 -4.15 -12.75
CA LEU A 243 22.11 -5.43 -13.12
C LEU A 243 22.67 -6.12 -11.86
N ARG A 244 22.16 -7.32 -11.55
CA ARG A 244 22.56 -8.11 -10.37
C ARG A 244 22.45 -7.36 -9.03
N ALA A 245 21.52 -6.41 -8.94
CA ALA A 245 21.19 -5.73 -7.69
C ALA A 245 20.56 -6.70 -6.67
N ILE A 246 20.80 -6.46 -5.38
CA ILE A 246 20.13 -7.15 -4.28
C ILE A 246 18.96 -6.28 -3.83
N LEU A 247 17.74 -6.76 -4.07
CA LEU A 247 16.46 -6.09 -3.84
C LEU A 247 15.56 -6.91 -2.91
N GLN A 248 16.15 -7.76 -2.07
CA GLN A 248 15.39 -8.61 -1.13
C GLN A 248 14.56 -7.75 -0.17
N ASP A 249 13.30 -8.13 0.05
CA ASP A 249 12.38 -7.44 0.95
C ASP A 249 12.21 -5.93 0.66
N VAL A 250 12.53 -5.47 -0.56
CA VAL A 250 12.41 -4.06 -0.95
C VAL A 250 10.95 -3.64 -1.16
N TYR A 251 10.60 -2.39 -0.85
CA TYR A 251 9.25 -1.85 -1.04
C TYR A 251 9.19 -0.92 -2.26
N LEU A 252 8.80 -1.45 -3.42
CA LEU A 252 8.66 -0.75 -4.71
C LEU A 252 7.20 -0.37 -5.03
N LEU A 253 6.35 -0.21 -4.02
CA LEU A 253 4.93 0.10 -4.20
C LEU A 253 4.75 1.32 -5.11
N ARG A 254 4.05 1.14 -6.25
CA ARG A 254 3.79 2.18 -7.25
C ARG A 254 5.03 2.88 -7.81
N ALA A 255 6.20 2.23 -7.75
CA ALA A 255 7.41 2.74 -8.39
C ALA A 255 7.30 2.62 -9.92
N ASP A 256 7.99 3.52 -10.62
CA ASP A 256 8.11 3.48 -12.08
C ASP A 256 9.48 2.90 -12.46
N LEU A 257 9.49 1.65 -12.93
CA LEU A 257 10.69 0.95 -13.41
C LEU A 257 10.67 0.81 -14.94
N SER A 258 9.96 1.70 -15.65
CA SER A 258 9.87 1.61 -17.11
C SER A 258 11.26 1.68 -17.74
N GLU A 259 11.53 0.80 -18.70
CA GLU A 259 12.82 0.68 -19.41
C GLU A 259 14.02 0.34 -18.48
N ALA A 260 13.80 -0.04 -17.23
CA ALA A 260 14.88 -0.41 -16.31
C ALA A 260 15.48 -1.78 -16.64
N ASN A 261 16.75 -1.98 -16.28
CA ASN A 261 17.45 -3.25 -16.46
C ASN A 261 17.69 -3.93 -15.11
N LEU A 262 16.85 -4.90 -14.76
CA LEU A 262 16.95 -5.76 -13.57
C LEU A 262 17.51 -7.15 -13.88
N ARG A 263 18.28 -7.33 -14.96
CA ARG A 263 18.82 -8.65 -15.31
C ARG A 263 19.59 -9.27 -14.15
N GLY A 264 19.25 -10.50 -13.79
CA GLY A 264 19.90 -11.24 -12.70
C GLY A 264 19.76 -10.60 -11.31
N ALA A 265 18.83 -9.65 -11.12
CA ALA A 265 18.59 -9.03 -9.83
C ALA A 265 17.84 -9.99 -8.88
N ASP A 266 18.08 -9.85 -7.58
CA ASP A 266 17.46 -10.65 -6.53
C ASP A 266 16.33 -9.87 -5.86
N LEU A 267 15.10 -10.09 -6.31
CA LEU A 267 13.86 -9.47 -5.83
C LEU A 267 13.08 -10.40 -4.89
N ARG A 268 13.72 -11.36 -4.22
CA ARG A 268 12.99 -12.26 -3.33
C ARG A 268 12.23 -11.48 -2.25
N LYS A 269 10.94 -11.77 -2.10
CA LYS A 269 10.03 -11.09 -1.16
C LYS A 269 9.87 -9.59 -1.37
N ALA A 270 10.31 -9.05 -2.50
CA ALA A 270 10.08 -7.66 -2.86
C ALA A 270 8.59 -7.37 -3.01
N ASP A 271 8.16 -6.18 -2.63
CA ASP A 271 6.81 -5.68 -2.88
C ASP A 271 6.80 -4.73 -4.08
N LEU A 272 6.42 -5.25 -5.25
CA LEU A 272 6.27 -4.51 -6.51
C LEU A 272 4.79 -4.16 -6.77
N SER A 273 3.95 -4.11 -5.74
CA SER A 273 2.52 -3.87 -5.94
C SER A 273 2.28 -2.52 -6.64
N GLY A 274 1.44 -2.51 -7.67
CA GLY A 274 1.14 -1.32 -8.47
C GLY A 274 2.33 -0.71 -9.23
N ALA A 275 3.49 -1.39 -9.28
CA ALA A 275 4.67 -0.89 -9.99
C ALA A 275 4.46 -0.94 -11.51
N TYR A 276 5.06 0.02 -12.21
CA TYR A 276 5.10 0.06 -13.67
C TYR A 276 6.41 -0.56 -14.16
N LEU A 277 6.30 -1.65 -14.93
CA LEU A 277 7.42 -2.47 -15.42
C LEU A 277 7.46 -2.48 -16.96
N GLY A 278 6.96 -1.42 -17.60
CA GLY A 278 6.90 -1.32 -19.07
C GLY A 278 8.29 -1.33 -19.71
N ASP A 279 8.51 -2.14 -20.76
CA ASP A 279 9.78 -2.27 -21.47
C ASP A 279 10.98 -2.63 -20.56
N CYS A 280 10.70 -3.19 -19.38
CA CYS A 280 11.70 -3.54 -18.39
C CYS A 280 12.35 -4.89 -18.72
N THR A 281 13.67 -5.01 -18.47
CA THR A 281 14.40 -6.27 -18.61
C THR A 281 14.59 -6.93 -17.25
N MET A 282 13.91 -8.04 -17.01
CA MET A 282 14.00 -8.84 -15.78
C MET A 282 14.48 -10.26 -16.04
N SER A 283 15.17 -10.49 -17.17
CA SER A 283 15.72 -11.80 -17.52
C SER A 283 16.65 -12.32 -16.41
N GLU A 284 16.59 -13.61 -16.08
CA GLU A 284 17.37 -14.25 -15.00
C GLU A 284 17.11 -13.67 -13.59
N ALA A 285 16.15 -12.76 -13.41
CA ALA A 285 15.86 -12.18 -12.10
C ALA A 285 15.16 -13.19 -11.18
N ASN A 286 15.44 -13.12 -9.88
CA ASN A 286 14.78 -13.95 -8.88
C ASN A 286 13.66 -13.17 -8.18
N LEU A 287 12.42 -13.47 -8.50
CA LEU A 287 11.23 -12.87 -7.88
C LEU A 287 10.60 -13.78 -6.83
N GLY A 288 11.31 -14.81 -6.33
CA GLY A 288 10.75 -15.79 -5.40
C GLY A 288 10.03 -15.15 -4.22
N ASP A 289 8.78 -15.57 -3.97
CA ASP A 289 7.91 -15.02 -2.92
C ASP A 289 7.61 -13.50 -3.01
N ALA A 290 7.87 -12.84 -4.15
CA ALA A 290 7.58 -11.42 -4.35
C ALA A 290 6.07 -11.13 -4.52
N TYR A 291 5.68 -9.88 -4.28
CA TYR A 291 4.32 -9.38 -4.47
C TYR A 291 4.25 -8.52 -5.74
N LEU A 292 3.42 -8.94 -6.70
CA LEU A 292 3.18 -8.27 -7.98
C LEU A 292 1.72 -7.77 -8.07
N LEU A 293 1.11 -7.45 -6.93
CA LEU A 293 -0.32 -7.12 -6.86
C LEU A 293 -0.60 -5.87 -7.69
N GLU A 294 -1.58 -5.91 -8.61
CA GLU A 294 -1.94 -4.74 -9.43
C GLU A 294 -0.77 -4.15 -10.24
N SER A 295 0.33 -4.89 -10.43
CA SER A 295 1.49 -4.43 -11.21
C SER A 295 1.19 -4.38 -12.72
N HIS A 296 1.96 -3.58 -13.46
CA HIS A 296 1.79 -3.38 -14.90
C HIS A 296 3.04 -3.85 -15.65
N LEU A 297 2.96 -5.02 -16.28
CA LEU A 297 4.02 -5.58 -17.11
C LEU A 297 3.61 -5.46 -18.57
N ILE A 298 4.29 -4.57 -19.30
CA ILE A 298 4.00 -4.27 -20.72
C ILE A 298 5.31 -4.44 -21.47
N ARG A 299 5.41 -5.37 -22.43
CA ARG A 299 6.66 -5.71 -23.13
C ARG A 299 7.82 -5.99 -22.16
N THR A 300 7.52 -6.51 -20.97
CA THR A 300 8.51 -6.85 -19.94
C THR A 300 9.19 -8.17 -20.31
N ASN A 301 10.51 -8.18 -20.35
CA ASN A 301 11.27 -9.42 -20.61
C ASN A 301 11.48 -10.19 -19.30
N LEU A 302 10.87 -11.37 -19.19
CA LEU A 302 10.98 -12.30 -18.06
C LEU A 302 11.71 -13.61 -18.41
N ASP A 303 12.50 -13.64 -19.49
CA ASP A 303 13.25 -14.83 -19.90
C ASP A 303 14.09 -15.39 -18.74
N GLN A 304 13.88 -16.67 -18.37
CA GLN A 304 14.58 -17.34 -17.27
C GLN A 304 14.42 -16.68 -15.90
N ALA A 305 13.42 -15.81 -15.72
CA ALA A 305 13.10 -15.26 -14.41
C ALA A 305 12.46 -16.32 -13.51
N GLN A 306 12.73 -16.26 -12.21
CA GLN A 306 12.20 -17.19 -11.22
C GLN A 306 11.00 -16.59 -10.50
N LEU A 307 9.81 -17.15 -10.70
CA LEU A 307 8.54 -16.61 -10.15
C LEU A 307 7.91 -17.51 -9.09
N THR A 308 8.61 -18.54 -8.62
CA THR A 308 8.05 -19.48 -7.65
C THR A 308 7.65 -18.78 -6.35
N GLY A 309 6.38 -18.91 -5.97
CA GLY A 309 5.82 -18.30 -4.77
C GLY A 309 5.37 -16.85 -4.92
N CYS A 310 5.52 -16.24 -6.12
CA CYS A 310 5.03 -14.89 -6.36
C CYS A 310 3.52 -14.79 -6.14
N CYS A 311 3.06 -13.65 -5.63
CA CYS A 311 1.65 -13.28 -5.62
C CYS A 311 1.33 -12.36 -6.79
N ILE A 312 0.56 -12.86 -7.76
CA ILE A 312 0.26 -12.18 -9.04
C ILE A 312 -1.18 -11.64 -9.10
N SER A 313 -1.78 -11.38 -7.94
CA SER A 313 -3.17 -10.94 -7.84
C SER A 313 -3.42 -9.65 -8.64
N ASN A 314 -4.27 -9.72 -9.65
CA ASN A 314 -4.62 -8.60 -10.52
C ASN A 314 -3.43 -7.91 -11.21
N TRP A 315 -2.34 -8.62 -11.49
CA TRP A 315 -1.31 -8.06 -12.38
C TRP A 315 -1.89 -7.83 -13.79
N HIS A 316 -1.24 -6.96 -14.55
CA HIS A 316 -1.59 -6.67 -15.94
C HIS A 316 -0.43 -7.11 -16.82
N LEU A 317 -0.72 -7.89 -17.86
CA LEU A 317 0.23 -8.35 -18.85
C LEU A 317 -0.19 -7.82 -20.23
N GLU A 318 0.75 -7.29 -20.99
CA GLU A 318 0.59 -6.90 -22.39
C GLU A 318 1.90 -7.18 -23.14
N ASP A 319 1.87 -7.99 -24.18
CA ASP A 319 3.07 -8.40 -24.94
C ASP A 319 4.19 -9.00 -24.07
N VAL A 320 3.85 -9.85 -23.09
CA VAL A 320 4.80 -10.51 -22.18
C VAL A 320 4.86 -12.00 -22.48
N ASP A 321 6.04 -12.51 -22.85
CA ASP A 321 6.29 -13.94 -23.02
C ASP A 321 6.66 -14.59 -21.68
N LEU A 322 5.83 -15.55 -21.25
CA LEU A 322 6.05 -16.32 -20.02
C LEU A 322 6.61 -17.73 -20.28
N SER A 323 6.81 -18.13 -21.55
CA SER A 323 7.20 -19.50 -21.92
C SER A 323 8.53 -19.95 -21.34
N LYS A 324 9.45 -19.01 -21.09
CA LYS A 324 10.78 -19.25 -20.52
C LYS A 324 10.89 -18.91 -19.04
N VAL A 325 9.78 -18.63 -18.37
CA VAL A 325 9.77 -18.35 -16.94
C VAL A 325 9.92 -19.64 -16.14
N GLU A 326 10.79 -19.61 -15.14
CA GLU A 326 10.95 -20.70 -14.18
C GLU A 326 9.96 -20.53 -13.02
N CYS A 327 8.88 -21.32 -13.01
CA CYS A 327 7.86 -21.22 -11.98
C CYS A 327 7.32 -22.59 -11.60
N ARG A 328 7.29 -22.90 -10.29
CA ARG A 328 6.65 -24.12 -9.75
C ARG A 328 5.23 -23.89 -9.28
N TYR A 329 4.95 -22.71 -8.73
CA TYR A 329 3.61 -22.30 -8.31
C TYR A 329 3.58 -20.79 -8.07
N VAL A 330 2.38 -20.21 -8.09
CA VAL A 330 2.09 -18.81 -7.76
C VAL A 330 0.90 -18.73 -6.81
N PHE A 331 0.63 -17.54 -6.28
CA PHE A 331 -0.60 -17.21 -5.58
C PHE A 331 -1.43 -16.22 -6.39
N THR A 332 -2.69 -16.55 -6.65
CA THR A 332 -3.57 -15.74 -7.50
C THR A 332 -4.39 -14.71 -6.72
N ARG A 333 -4.41 -14.81 -5.38
CA ARG A 333 -5.09 -13.83 -4.50
C ARG A 333 -4.23 -13.38 -3.35
N PHE A 334 -4.59 -12.22 -2.81
CA PHE A 334 -4.00 -11.66 -1.60
C PHE A 334 -5.07 -11.32 -0.57
N ASN A 335 -4.91 -11.82 0.66
CA ASN A 335 -5.80 -11.52 1.76
C ASN A 335 -5.28 -10.30 2.53
N TYR A 336 -5.94 -9.15 2.36
CA TYR A 336 -5.55 -7.88 2.98
C TYR A 336 -5.69 -7.86 4.51
N ALA A 337 -6.59 -8.66 5.09
CA ALA A 337 -6.78 -8.72 6.54
C ALA A 337 -5.62 -9.46 7.22
N THR A 338 -5.11 -10.52 6.60
CA THR A 338 -4.01 -11.33 7.12
C THR A 338 -2.63 -10.94 6.55
N LYS A 339 -2.61 -10.08 5.52
CA LYS A 339 -1.43 -9.69 4.73
C LYS A 339 -0.67 -10.89 4.17
N LYS A 340 -1.40 -11.88 3.63
CA LYS A 340 -0.80 -13.10 3.09
C LYS A 340 -1.34 -13.43 1.70
N PRO A 341 -0.48 -13.96 0.80
CA PRO A 341 -0.93 -14.61 -0.40
C PRO A 341 -1.83 -15.81 -0.09
N THR A 342 -2.84 -16.02 -0.91
CA THR A 342 -3.81 -17.12 -0.82
C THR A 342 -4.08 -17.67 -2.22
N GLU A 343 -4.76 -18.82 -2.30
CA GLU A 343 -5.06 -19.49 -3.57
C GLU A 343 -3.79 -19.83 -4.36
N ARG A 344 -3.05 -20.81 -3.82
CA ARG A 344 -1.90 -21.40 -4.52
C ARG A 344 -2.37 -22.07 -5.81
N PHE A 345 -1.68 -21.79 -6.90
CA PHE A 345 -1.91 -22.39 -8.20
C PHE A 345 -0.59 -22.92 -8.80
N PRO A 346 -0.56 -24.15 -9.35
CA PRO A 346 -1.66 -25.13 -9.39
C PRO A 346 -2.03 -25.66 -8.00
N ILE A 347 -3.25 -26.16 -7.84
CA ILE A 347 -3.70 -26.72 -6.56
C ILE A 347 -3.14 -28.15 -6.44
N GLY A 348 -2.45 -28.44 -5.32
CA GLY A 348 -2.02 -29.80 -4.99
C GLY A 348 -0.85 -30.37 -5.82
N ARG A 349 -0.30 -29.61 -6.78
CA ARG A 349 0.89 -29.99 -7.59
C ARG A 349 1.72 -28.79 -7.99
N ASP A 350 2.90 -29.02 -8.53
CA ASP A 350 3.73 -27.99 -9.16
C ASP A 350 3.43 -27.90 -10.67
N PHE A 351 3.76 -26.76 -11.26
CA PHE A 351 3.89 -26.62 -12.70
C PHE A 351 5.02 -27.49 -13.24
N GLU A 352 4.78 -28.12 -14.38
CA GLU A 352 5.83 -28.72 -15.21
C GLU A 352 6.63 -27.62 -15.93
N PRO A 353 7.88 -27.89 -16.34
CA PRO A 353 8.70 -26.91 -17.08
C PRO A 353 7.98 -26.34 -18.30
N GLY A 354 7.86 -25.01 -18.35
CA GLY A 354 7.17 -24.28 -19.42
C GLY A 354 5.64 -24.25 -19.32
N GLU A 355 5.01 -24.96 -18.38
CA GLU A 355 3.55 -24.98 -18.21
C GLU A 355 2.98 -23.61 -17.84
N PHE A 356 3.71 -22.83 -17.03
CA PHE A 356 3.27 -21.50 -16.60
C PHE A 356 3.01 -20.51 -17.75
N GLY A 357 3.77 -20.64 -18.85
CA GLY A 357 3.69 -19.77 -20.01
C GLY A 357 3.03 -20.40 -21.23
N LYS A 358 2.44 -21.59 -21.11
CA LYS A 358 1.66 -22.18 -22.20
C LYS A 358 0.32 -21.47 -22.31
N ASP A 359 0.06 -20.94 -23.48
CA ASP A 359 -1.26 -20.47 -23.87
C ASP A 359 -2.08 -21.70 -24.28
N ASP A 360 -3.15 -22.01 -23.53
CA ASP A 360 -4.02 -23.19 -23.75
C ASP A 360 -4.86 -23.09 -25.05
N SER A 361 -4.45 -22.27 -26.02
CA SER A 361 -5.05 -22.18 -27.35
C SER A 361 -4.81 -23.42 -28.24
N THR A 362 -4.08 -24.44 -27.73
CA THR A 362 -3.82 -25.71 -28.42
C THR A 362 -4.42 -26.91 -27.68
N GLY A 363 -5.76 -26.95 -27.58
CA GLY A 363 -6.55 -28.12 -27.98
C GLY A 363 -6.52 -29.44 -27.20
N ASP A 364 -5.75 -29.63 -26.13
CA ASP A 364 -5.73 -30.89 -25.37
C ASP A 364 -6.06 -30.67 -23.87
N ALA A 365 -7.33 -30.31 -23.60
CA ALA A 365 -7.84 -30.05 -22.25
C ALA A 365 -8.29 -31.34 -21.53
N GLU A 366 -7.35 -32.09 -20.97
CA GLU A 366 -7.59 -32.95 -19.81
C GLU A 366 -6.75 -32.45 -18.63
N GLY A 367 -7.09 -31.28 -18.05
CA GLY A 367 -6.49 -30.85 -16.78
C GLY A 367 -6.60 -29.37 -16.37
N ALA A 368 -6.98 -28.45 -17.25
CA ALA A 368 -7.00 -27.01 -16.94
C ALA A 368 -8.35 -26.56 -16.34
N GLU A 369 -8.52 -26.69 -15.02
CA GLU A 369 -9.45 -25.80 -14.31
C GLU A 369 -8.86 -24.38 -14.29
N GLY A 370 -9.49 -23.46 -15.03
CA GLY A 370 -8.94 -22.16 -15.47
C GLY A 370 -8.06 -21.33 -14.51
N ALA A 371 -7.05 -20.70 -15.11
CA ALA A 371 -5.91 -20.05 -14.46
C ALA A 371 -6.22 -18.84 -13.57
N THR A 372 -7.34 -18.13 -13.79
CA THR A 372 -7.78 -17.04 -12.90
C THR A 372 -9.29 -17.05 -12.69
N THR A 373 -9.71 -16.97 -11.42
CA THR A 373 -11.13 -16.82 -11.05
C THR A 373 -11.52 -15.34 -11.01
N ILE A 374 -12.49 -14.98 -11.86
CA ILE A 374 -13.03 -13.62 -12.01
C ILE A 374 -14.35 -13.54 -11.25
N GLU A 375 -14.49 -12.58 -10.34
CA GLU A 375 -15.72 -12.33 -9.60
C GLU A 375 -16.46 -11.12 -10.19
N VAL A 376 -17.68 -11.34 -10.68
CA VAL A 376 -18.56 -10.33 -11.27
C VAL A 376 -19.78 -10.17 -10.37
N PHE A 377 -19.99 -8.95 -9.88
CA PHE A 377 -21.10 -8.62 -9.00
C PHE A 377 -22.20 -7.90 -9.78
N LEU A 378 -23.29 -8.60 -10.04
CA LEU A 378 -24.46 -8.09 -10.76
C LEU A 378 -25.47 -7.49 -9.77
N LYS A 379 -26.08 -6.36 -10.11
CA LYS A 379 -27.10 -5.70 -9.26
C LYS A 379 -28.43 -6.45 -9.25
N GLU A 380 -28.74 -7.14 -10.34
CA GLU A 380 -29.99 -7.88 -10.55
C GLU A 380 -29.68 -9.29 -11.05
N ALA A 381 -30.68 -10.18 -11.03
CA ALA A 381 -30.51 -11.53 -11.55
C ALA A 381 -30.17 -11.46 -13.06
N PRO A 382 -29.12 -12.14 -13.54
CA PRO A 382 -28.71 -12.04 -14.93
C PRO A 382 -29.77 -12.63 -15.86
N ASN A 383 -30.05 -11.92 -16.95
CA ASN A 383 -30.61 -12.55 -18.14
C ASN A 383 -29.51 -13.42 -18.76
N TRP A 384 -29.70 -14.74 -18.71
CA TRP A 384 -28.70 -15.70 -19.16
C TRP A 384 -28.37 -15.59 -20.65
N GLU A 385 -29.33 -15.23 -21.51
CA GLU A 385 -29.05 -15.01 -22.94
C GLU A 385 -28.13 -13.79 -23.12
N ALA A 386 -28.49 -12.66 -22.51
CA ALA A 386 -27.66 -11.45 -22.56
C ALA A 386 -26.27 -11.68 -21.97
N LEU A 387 -26.16 -12.46 -20.88
CA LEU A 387 -24.89 -12.79 -20.26
C LEU A 387 -24.01 -13.65 -21.18
N VAL A 388 -24.56 -14.66 -21.87
CA VAL A 388 -23.80 -15.48 -22.83
C VAL A 388 -23.27 -14.62 -23.97
N PHE A 389 -24.08 -13.71 -24.54
CA PHE A 389 -23.61 -12.79 -25.57
C PHE A 389 -22.57 -11.80 -25.05
N THR A 390 -22.72 -11.34 -23.81
CA THR A 390 -21.72 -10.49 -23.15
C THR A 390 -20.38 -11.20 -23.06
N LEU A 391 -20.37 -12.45 -22.58
CA LEU A 391 -19.14 -13.24 -22.48
C LEU A 391 -18.55 -13.50 -23.87
N ALA A 392 -19.37 -13.87 -24.86
CA ALA A 392 -18.92 -14.05 -26.24
C ALA A 392 -18.32 -12.76 -26.84
N GLN A 393 -18.90 -11.59 -26.56
CA GLN A 393 -18.35 -10.31 -27.00
C GLN A 393 -17.01 -10.00 -26.32
N VAL A 394 -16.89 -10.27 -25.01
CA VAL A 394 -15.62 -10.12 -24.29
C VAL A 394 -14.53 -11.02 -24.88
N GLN A 395 -14.89 -12.24 -25.32
CA GLN A 395 -13.98 -13.17 -25.99
C GLN A 395 -13.65 -12.74 -27.44
N LEU A 396 -14.58 -12.09 -28.14
CA LEU A 396 -14.30 -11.52 -29.48
C LEU A 396 -13.31 -10.35 -29.42
N ASP A 397 -13.39 -9.55 -28.36
CA ASP A 397 -12.45 -8.45 -28.11
C ASP A 397 -11.05 -8.97 -27.72
N SER A 398 -10.90 -10.26 -27.39
CA SER A 398 -9.67 -10.89 -26.92
C SER A 398 -9.59 -12.35 -27.41
N PRO A 399 -9.10 -12.59 -28.65
CA PRO A 399 -9.27 -13.88 -29.34
C PRO A 399 -8.70 -15.10 -28.61
N ASP A 400 -7.72 -14.91 -27.74
CA ASP A 400 -7.07 -15.98 -26.97
C ASP A 400 -7.76 -16.26 -25.62
N LEU A 401 -8.77 -15.45 -25.25
CA LEU A 401 -9.47 -15.54 -23.98
C LEU A 401 -10.66 -16.51 -24.06
N GLN A 402 -10.62 -17.59 -23.27
CA GLN A 402 -11.79 -18.42 -23.01
C GLN A 402 -12.34 -18.17 -21.61
N LEU A 403 -13.65 -17.91 -21.51
CA LEU A 403 -14.35 -17.71 -20.24
C LEU A 403 -15.37 -18.83 -20.01
N SER A 404 -15.36 -19.40 -18.80
CA SER A 404 -16.32 -20.41 -18.36
C SER A 404 -16.98 -20.00 -17.05
N ILE A 405 -18.26 -20.31 -16.86
CA ILE A 405 -18.97 -20.01 -15.62
C ILE A 405 -18.69 -21.12 -14.61
N LYS A 406 -18.05 -20.79 -13.47
CA LYS A 406 -17.77 -21.73 -12.37
C LYS A 406 -18.93 -21.85 -11.39
N SER A 407 -19.51 -20.71 -10.99
CA SER A 407 -20.63 -20.71 -10.04
C SER A 407 -21.42 -19.41 -10.09
N TYR A 408 -22.69 -19.46 -9.68
CA TYR A 408 -23.56 -18.32 -9.50
C TYR A 408 -24.24 -18.40 -8.12
N GLN A 409 -24.15 -17.34 -7.32
CA GLN A 409 -24.67 -17.30 -5.95
C GLN A 409 -25.41 -15.99 -5.67
N PRO A 410 -26.69 -16.03 -5.24
CA PRO A 410 -27.39 -14.83 -4.76
C PRO A 410 -26.83 -14.41 -3.39
N GLN A 411 -26.61 -13.10 -3.21
CA GLN A 411 -26.25 -12.47 -1.94
C GLN A 411 -27.32 -11.42 -1.57
N GLU A 412 -27.30 -10.90 -0.34
CA GLU A 412 -28.39 -10.07 0.22
C GLU A 412 -28.79 -8.86 -0.64
N GLU A 413 -27.84 -8.23 -1.35
CA GLU A 413 -28.09 -7.06 -2.20
C GLU A 413 -27.57 -7.18 -3.65
N GLN A 414 -26.91 -8.30 -4.00
CA GLN A 414 -26.23 -8.48 -5.29
C GLN A 414 -26.16 -9.97 -5.68
N TYR A 415 -25.79 -10.24 -6.93
CA TYR A 415 -25.58 -11.60 -7.43
C TYR A 415 -24.12 -11.79 -7.83
N LEU A 416 -23.46 -12.78 -7.21
CA LEU A 416 -22.07 -13.11 -7.48
C LEU A 416 -21.99 -14.17 -8.58
N LEU A 417 -21.39 -13.81 -9.71
CA LEU A 417 -21.01 -14.70 -10.80
C LEU A 417 -19.50 -14.92 -10.75
N LYS A 418 -19.06 -16.18 -10.63
CA LYS A 418 -17.66 -16.57 -10.73
C LYS A 418 -17.37 -17.14 -12.10
N LEU A 419 -16.43 -16.54 -12.82
CA LEU A 419 -15.93 -17.03 -14.10
C LEU A 419 -14.51 -17.59 -13.92
N ALA A 420 -14.13 -18.55 -14.75
CA ALA A 420 -12.75 -19.01 -14.91
C ALA A 420 -12.27 -18.68 -16.32
N SER A 421 -11.01 -18.26 -16.41
CA SER A 421 -10.31 -17.91 -17.65
C SER A 421 -9.36 -19.02 -18.10
N SER A 422 -9.09 -19.13 -19.40
CA SER A 422 -8.11 -20.08 -19.96
C SER A 422 -6.68 -19.80 -19.50
N HIS A 423 -6.28 -18.53 -19.41
CA HIS A 423 -4.93 -18.11 -19.00
C HIS A 423 -4.98 -17.02 -17.91
N PHE A 424 -3.82 -16.61 -17.39
CA PHE A 424 -3.75 -15.58 -16.36
C PHE A 424 -4.22 -14.23 -16.87
N VAL A 425 -5.23 -13.66 -16.23
CA VAL A 425 -5.85 -12.40 -16.65
C VAL A 425 -6.07 -11.46 -15.48
N ASN A 426 -6.25 -10.18 -15.79
CA ASN A 426 -6.68 -9.24 -14.77
C ASN A 426 -8.17 -9.42 -14.46
N ALA A 427 -8.46 -10.07 -13.33
CA ALA A 427 -9.83 -10.37 -12.92
C ALA A 427 -10.69 -9.11 -12.72
N LYS A 428 -10.10 -8.03 -12.20
CA LYS A 428 -10.82 -6.77 -11.96
C LYS A 428 -11.20 -6.08 -13.28
N THR A 429 -10.26 -5.99 -14.22
CA THR A 429 -10.49 -5.39 -15.53
C THR A 429 -11.52 -6.17 -16.34
N LEU A 430 -11.42 -7.51 -16.36
CA LEU A 430 -12.41 -8.34 -17.04
C LEU A 430 -13.78 -8.26 -16.38
N SER A 431 -13.85 -8.27 -15.05
CA SER A 431 -15.11 -8.09 -14.32
C SER A 431 -15.78 -6.76 -14.67
N GLN A 432 -15.00 -5.67 -14.71
CA GLN A 432 -15.49 -4.36 -15.13
C GLN A 432 -15.94 -4.36 -16.60
N ARG A 433 -15.20 -5.02 -17.50
CA ARG A 433 -15.55 -5.12 -18.91
C ARG A 433 -16.88 -5.88 -19.11
N VAL A 434 -17.07 -6.99 -18.41
CA VAL A 434 -18.35 -7.73 -18.39
C VAL A 434 -19.48 -6.82 -17.91
N LEU A 435 -19.29 -6.06 -16.83
CA LEU A 435 -20.29 -5.13 -16.31
C LEU A 435 -20.58 -3.94 -17.23
N GLN A 436 -19.63 -3.54 -18.07
CA GLN A 436 -19.80 -2.47 -19.06
C GLN A 436 -20.60 -2.95 -20.28
N ILE A 437 -20.32 -4.14 -20.80
CA ILE A 437 -20.97 -4.67 -22.01
C ILE A 437 -22.37 -5.22 -21.70
N TYR A 438 -22.57 -5.79 -20.51
CA TYR A 438 -23.81 -6.47 -20.14
C TYR A 438 -25.10 -5.65 -20.37
N PRO A 439 -25.19 -4.36 -19.98
CA PRO A 439 -26.39 -3.56 -20.22
C PRO A 439 -26.73 -3.37 -21.70
N GLU A 440 -25.71 -3.19 -22.56
CA GLU A 440 -25.91 -3.02 -24.01
C GLU A 440 -26.43 -4.32 -24.64
N MET A 441 -25.86 -5.46 -24.23
CA MET A 441 -26.31 -6.78 -24.69
C MET A 441 -27.71 -7.13 -24.19
N LEU A 442 -28.04 -6.75 -22.95
CA LEU A 442 -29.39 -6.92 -22.41
C LEU A 442 -30.42 -6.18 -23.27
N GLN A 443 -30.17 -4.91 -23.58
CA GLN A 443 -31.05 -4.10 -24.42
C GLN A 443 -31.16 -4.66 -25.86
N LEU A 444 -30.06 -5.17 -26.41
CA LEU A 444 -30.05 -5.77 -27.75
C LEU A 444 -30.88 -7.05 -27.80
N VAL A 445 -30.71 -7.95 -26.82
CA VAL A 445 -31.48 -9.19 -26.72
C VAL A 445 -32.97 -8.88 -26.54
N GLU A 446 -33.33 -7.95 -25.66
CA GLU A 446 -34.73 -7.57 -25.44
C GLU A 446 -35.39 -6.95 -26.68
N SER A 447 -34.69 -6.06 -27.39
CA SER A 447 -35.22 -5.39 -28.59
C SER A 447 -35.32 -6.29 -29.81
N LYS A 448 -34.47 -7.33 -29.91
CA LYS A 448 -34.43 -8.27 -31.04
C LYS A 448 -35.11 -9.60 -30.76
N ARG A 449 -35.56 -9.85 -29.53
CA ARG A 449 -36.19 -11.11 -29.11
C ARG A 449 -37.32 -11.54 -30.04
N GLN A 450 -38.20 -10.61 -30.41
CA GLN A 450 -39.33 -10.89 -31.30
C GLN A 450 -38.85 -11.29 -32.71
N ALA A 451 -37.84 -10.59 -33.24
CA ALA A 451 -37.28 -10.91 -34.56
C ALA A 451 -36.54 -12.26 -34.57
N ILE A 452 -35.89 -12.65 -33.46
CA ILE A 452 -35.25 -13.96 -33.29
C ILE A 452 -36.31 -15.08 -33.19
N LEU A 453 -37.40 -14.85 -32.45
CA LEU A 453 -38.52 -15.80 -32.36
C LEU A 453 -39.22 -16.00 -33.71
N ASP A 454 -39.37 -14.93 -34.50
CA ASP A 454 -39.95 -14.98 -35.84
C ASP A 454 -39.05 -15.73 -36.84
N LEU A 455 -37.72 -15.62 -36.71
CA LEU A 455 -36.72 -16.32 -37.53
C LEU A 455 -36.59 -17.81 -37.21
N LEU A 456 -36.85 -18.22 -35.97
CA LEU A 456 -36.72 -19.63 -35.52
C LEU A 456 -37.98 -20.47 -35.77
N GLU A 457 -39.01 -19.91 -36.42
CA GLU A 457 -40.33 -20.55 -36.67
C GLU A 457 -41.00 -21.15 -35.42
N ILE A 458 -40.63 -20.66 -34.22
CA ILE A 458 -41.23 -21.13 -32.96
C ILE A 458 -42.58 -20.46 -32.80
N LYS A 459 -43.66 -21.14 -33.22
CA LYS A 459 -45.03 -20.73 -32.91
C LYS A 459 -45.25 -20.76 -31.40
N VAL A 460 -45.22 -19.59 -30.77
CA VAL A 460 -45.71 -19.40 -29.39
C VAL A 460 -47.19 -19.78 -29.36
N ARG A 461 -47.53 -20.91 -28.74
CA ARG A 461 -48.93 -21.26 -28.44
C ARG A 461 -49.42 -20.36 -27.30
N PRO A 462 -50.65 -19.82 -27.38
CA PRO A 462 -51.25 -19.14 -26.24
C PRO A 462 -51.46 -20.13 -25.09
N GLU A 463 -51.23 -19.61 -23.88
CA GLU A 463 -51.32 -20.33 -22.61
C GLU A 463 -52.64 -21.11 -22.48
N ASN A 464 -52.52 -22.43 -22.29
CA ASN A 464 -53.60 -23.20 -21.68
C ASN A 464 -53.46 -23.12 -20.15
N PRO A 465 -54.58 -23.08 -19.41
CA PRO A 465 -54.57 -23.00 -17.95
C PRO A 465 -53.88 -24.23 -17.36
N PRO A 466 -53.19 -24.10 -16.21
CA PRO A 466 -52.36 -25.18 -15.68
C PRO A 466 -53.21 -26.39 -15.28
N VAL A 467 -52.98 -27.50 -15.98
CA VAL A 467 -53.34 -28.85 -15.57
C VAL A 467 -52.45 -29.23 -14.38
N THR A 468 -53.07 -29.57 -13.26
CA THR A 468 -52.43 -30.09 -12.05
C THR A 468 -51.88 -31.50 -12.30
N LEU A 469 -50.59 -31.60 -12.64
CA LEU A 469 -49.83 -32.84 -12.55
C LEU A 469 -49.34 -33.02 -11.10
N LYS A 470 -49.85 -34.06 -10.42
CA LYS A 470 -49.30 -34.55 -9.15
C LYS A 470 -47.88 -35.10 -9.40
N VAL A 471 -46.87 -34.48 -8.78
CA VAL A 471 -45.51 -35.02 -8.67
C VAL A 471 -45.31 -35.61 -7.26
N PRO A 472 -44.70 -36.79 -7.09
CA PRO A 472 -44.50 -37.44 -5.79
C PRO A 472 -43.48 -36.69 -4.90
N PRO A 473 -43.46 -36.93 -3.58
CA PRO A 473 -42.64 -36.18 -2.65
C PRO A 473 -41.12 -36.44 -2.84
N PRO A 474 -40.26 -35.42 -2.69
CA PRO A 474 -38.80 -35.57 -2.68
C PRO A 474 -38.31 -36.18 -1.34
N PRO A 475 -37.15 -36.88 -1.33
CA PRO A 475 -36.59 -37.48 -0.13
C PRO A 475 -36.13 -36.40 0.89
N PRO A 476 -36.05 -36.75 2.19
CA PRO A 476 -35.78 -35.78 3.25
C PRO A 476 -34.35 -35.19 3.17
N PRO A 477 -34.17 -33.90 3.46
CA PRO A 477 -32.85 -33.25 3.46
C PRO A 477 -31.97 -33.75 4.61
N PRO A 478 -30.63 -33.82 4.42
CA PRO A 478 -29.70 -34.20 5.47
C PRO A 478 -29.68 -33.18 6.61
N LEU A 479 -29.59 -33.68 7.84
CA LEU A 479 -29.50 -32.93 9.09
C LEU A 479 -28.31 -31.94 9.04
N LEU A 480 -28.62 -30.64 8.99
CA LEU A 480 -27.64 -29.57 9.18
C LEU A 480 -27.25 -29.47 10.67
N PRO A 481 -25.97 -29.17 10.98
CA PRO A 481 -25.51 -29.01 12.35
C PRO A 481 -26.12 -27.76 13.00
N SER A 482 -26.44 -27.86 14.28
CA SER A 482 -27.12 -26.83 15.07
C SER A 482 -26.36 -25.49 15.11
N PRO A 483 -27.07 -24.34 14.91
CA PRO A 483 -26.45 -23.02 14.82
C PRO A 483 -25.90 -22.51 16.18
N PRO A 484 -24.92 -21.59 16.17
CA PRO A 484 -24.23 -21.11 17.37
C PRO A 484 -25.16 -20.31 18.32
N PRO A 485 -24.80 -20.22 19.63
CA PRO A 485 -25.69 -19.70 20.69
C PRO A 485 -26.20 -18.27 20.49
N ASP A 486 -25.39 -17.39 19.89
CA ASP A 486 -25.74 -15.97 19.69
C ASP A 486 -26.84 -15.74 18.65
N TYR A 487 -27.00 -16.67 17.69
CA TYR A 487 -28.06 -16.60 16.68
C TYR A 487 -29.44 -16.83 17.29
N ARG A 488 -29.55 -17.84 18.18
CA ARG A 488 -30.80 -18.17 18.87
C ARG A 488 -31.29 -17.03 19.76
N LEU A 489 -30.37 -16.33 20.44
CA LEU A 489 -30.72 -15.20 21.29
C LEU A 489 -31.26 -14.00 20.48
N ARG A 490 -30.67 -13.71 19.31
CA ARG A 490 -31.15 -12.63 18.43
C ARG A 490 -32.52 -12.92 17.86
N ILE A 491 -32.75 -14.13 17.36
CA ILE A 491 -34.07 -14.54 16.86
C ILE A 491 -35.12 -14.47 17.97
N TYR A 492 -34.78 -14.96 19.16
CA TYR A 492 -35.67 -14.90 20.31
C TYR A 492 -36.10 -13.45 20.64
N GLN A 493 -35.14 -12.52 20.71
CA GLN A 493 -35.43 -11.10 21.01
C GLN A 493 -36.30 -10.44 19.94
N GLU A 494 -36.04 -10.71 18.66
CA GLU A 494 -36.81 -10.10 17.56
C GLU A 494 -38.25 -10.65 17.50
N VAL A 495 -38.42 -11.96 17.69
CA VAL A 495 -39.76 -12.58 17.72
C VAL A 495 -40.56 -12.08 18.93
N VAL A 496 -39.94 -11.93 20.10
CA VAL A 496 -40.59 -11.36 21.30
C VAL A 496 -41.11 -9.94 21.02
N LYS A 497 -40.32 -9.10 20.34
CA LYS A 497 -40.71 -7.74 19.96
C LYS A 497 -41.87 -7.74 18.97
N GLN A 498 -41.84 -8.63 17.98
CA GLN A 498 -42.94 -8.76 17.02
C GLN A 498 -44.24 -9.25 17.67
N ILE A 499 -44.16 -10.21 18.61
CA ILE A 499 -45.33 -10.67 19.38
C ILE A 499 -45.95 -9.51 20.16
N GLN A 500 -45.16 -8.65 20.81
CA GLN A 500 -45.69 -7.47 21.51
C GLN A 500 -46.40 -6.48 20.57
N LEU A 501 -45.83 -6.25 19.38
CA LEU A 501 -46.44 -5.37 18.37
C LEU A 501 -47.75 -5.95 17.82
N ILE A 502 -47.81 -7.27 17.59
CA ILE A 502 -49.02 -7.96 17.18
C ILE A 502 -50.09 -7.85 18.28
N ILE A 503 -49.70 -8.08 19.54
CA ILE A 503 -50.60 -7.95 20.70
C ILE A 503 -51.15 -6.54 20.84
N LEU A 504 -50.45 -5.50 20.40
CA LEU A 504 -50.92 -4.11 20.46
C LEU A 504 -51.76 -3.68 19.26
N SER A 505 -51.61 -4.36 18.11
CA SER A 505 -52.19 -3.90 16.85
C SER A 505 -53.35 -4.76 16.33
N GLN A 506 -53.38 -6.06 16.63
CA GLN A 506 -54.36 -6.99 16.03
C GLN A 506 -55.58 -7.27 16.90
N ALA A 507 -56.69 -7.68 16.26
CA ALA A 507 -57.88 -8.20 16.92
C ALA A 507 -57.66 -9.64 17.43
N PRO A 508 -58.39 -10.11 18.46
CA PRO A 508 -58.17 -11.41 19.08
C PRO A 508 -58.18 -12.61 18.11
N GLU A 509 -59.04 -12.62 17.09
CA GLU A 509 -59.08 -13.72 16.10
C GLU A 509 -57.74 -13.87 15.35
N GLN A 510 -57.19 -12.76 14.84
CA GLN A 510 -55.96 -12.75 14.04
C GLN A 510 -54.71 -12.87 14.91
N LEU A 511 -54.80 -12.39 16.16
CA LEU A 511 -53.73 -12.44 17.15
C LEU A 511 -53.37 -13.89 17.50
N VAL A 512 -54.37 -14.75 17.72
CA VAL A 512 -54.13 -16.16 18.09
C VAL A 512 -53.35 -16.87 16.99
N GLU A 513 -53.76 -16.72 15.73
CA GLU A 513 -53.10 -17.36 14.61
C GLU A 513 -51.70 -16.80 14.37
N SER A 514 -51.54 -15.48 14.39
CA SER A 514 -50.25 -14.81 14.14
C SER A 514 -49.21 -15.13 15.21
N VAL A 515 -49.61 -15.10 16.48
CA VAL A 515 -48.72 -15.43 17.60
C VAL A 515 -48.40 -16.93 17.62
N GLN A 516 -49.36 -17.81 17.31
CA GLN A 516 -49.12 -19.26 17.26
C GLN A 516 -48.13 -19.63 16.14
N ARG A 517 -48.18 -18.96 14.99
CA ARG A 517 -47.19 -19.16 13.91
C ARG A 517 -45.77 -18.78 14.35
N LEU A 518 -45.61 -17.66 15.06
CA LEU A 518 -44.31 -17.22 15.58
C LEU A 518 -43.78 -18.14 16.69
N LEU A 519 -44.65 -18.64 17.56
CA LEU A 519 -44.27 -19.63 18.58
C LEU A 519 -43.88 -20.98 17.95
N ASN A 520 -44.58 -21.41 16.91
CA ASN A 520 -44.22 -22.63 16.16
C ASN A 520 -42.88 -22.46 15.43
N PHE A 521 -42.59 -21.26 14.90
CA PHE A 521 -41.29 -20.92 14.32
C PHE A 521 -40.17 -21.05 15.36
N LEU A 522 -40.31 -20.47 16.55
CA LEU A 522 -39.32 -20.60 17.63
C LEU A 522 -39.12 -22.05 18.08
N LYS A 523 -40.21 -22.83 18.15
CA LYS A 523 -40.15 -24.25 18.49
C LYS A 523 -39.40 -25.07 17.44
N ASN A 524 -39.60 -24.77 16.15
CA ASN A 524 -38.89 -25.42 15.05
C ASN A 524 -37.39 -25.08 15.05
N GLU A 525 -37.02 -23.88 15.51
CA GLU A 525 -35.62 -23.46 15.71
C GLU A 525 -34.99 -24.02 17.01
N GLY A 526 -35.72 -24.83 17.78
CA GLY A 526 -35.24 -25.48 19.01
C GLY A 526 -35.12 -24.55 20.22
N ILE A 527 -35.83 -23.40 20.21
CA ILE A 527 -35.82 -22.42 21.29
C ILE A 527 -37.02 -22.65 22.21
N SER A 528 -36.79 -22.78 23.52
CA SER A 528 -37.88 -22.98 24.49
C SER A 528 -38.76 -21.74 24.57
N THR A 529 -40.06 -21.94 24.38
CA THR A 529 -41.05 -20.87 24.33
C THR A 529 -41.81 -20.67 25.65
N GLU A 530 -41.58 -21.51 26.66
CA GLU A 530 -42.40 -21.55 27.89
C GLU A 530 -42.39 -20.22 28.67
N GLU A 531 -41.25 -19.53 28.74
CA GLU A 531 -41.13 -18.22 29.44
C GLU A 531 -41.85 -17.07 28.71
N ILE A 532 -41.81 -17.05 27.36
CA ILE A 532 -42.58 -16.11 26.53
C ILE A 532 -44.08 -16.30 26.78
N GLN A 533 -44.49 -17.56 26.82
CA GLN A 533 -45.88 -17.97 26.68
C GLN A 533 -46.74 -17.62 27.89
N LYS A 534 -46.29 -17.93 29.11
CA LYS A 534 -47.12 -17.72 30.31
C LYS A 534 -47.06 -16.31 30.90
N THR A 535 -45.92 -15.63 30.77
CA THR A 535 -45.69 -14.38 31.51
C THR A 535 -45.78 -13.17 30.61
N MET A 536 -45.11 -13.17 29.46
CA MET A 536 -45.04 -11.98 28.60
C MET A 536 -46.35 -11.76 27.83
N ILE A 537 -46.86 -12.80 27.16
CA ILE A 537 -48.10 -12.70 26.37
C ILE A 537 -49.28 -12.34 27.27
N SER A 538 -49.46 -13.04 28.39
CA SER A 538 -50.53 -12.75 29.35
C SER A 538 -50.42 -11.35 29.96
N GLN A 539 -49.23 -10.88 30.35
CA GLN A 539 -49.06 -9.52 30.88
C GLN A 539 -49.35 -8.44 29.83
N ALA A 540 -48.87 -8.63 28.59
CA ALA A 540 -49.11 -7.69 27.50
C ALA A 540 -50.61 -7.60 27.14
N LEU A 541 -51.30 -8.74 27.10
CA LEU A 541 -52.75 -8.81 26.87
C LEU A 541 -53.54 -8.15 27.99
N VAL A 542 -53.22 -8.43 29.26
CA VAL A 542 -53.87 -7.78 30.41
C VAL A 542 -53.64 -6.28 30.39
N LYS A 543 -52.42 -5.83 30.08
CA LYS A 543 -52.10 -4.40 29.99
C LYS A 543 -52.90 -3.71 28.90
N ARG A 544 -52.96 -4.27 27.69
CA ARG A 544 -53.78 -3.71 26.59
C ARG A 544 -55.26 -3.70 26.95
N ALA A 545 -55.79 -4.80 27.46
CA ALA A 545 -57.22 -4.90 27.75
C ALA A 545 -57.68 -4.02 28.93
N LYS A 546 -56.78 -3.63 29.86
CA LYS A 546 -57.07 -2.58 30.85
C LYS A 546 -57.10 -1.17 30.25
N GLN A 547 -56.37 -0.93 29.17
CA GLN A 547 -56.22 0.39 28.54
C GLN A 547 -57.20 0.61 27.38
N ASP A 548 -57.66 -0.46 26.73
CA ASP A 548 -58.51 -0.42 25.55
C ASP A 548 -59.83 -1.19 25.80
N GLN A 549 -60.90 -0.44 26.10
CA GLN A 549 -62.23 -0.98 26.33
C GLN A 549 -62.83 -1.66 25.08
N THR A 550 -62.40 -1.27 23.88
CA THR A 550 -62.86 -1.87 22.62
C THR A 550 -62.25 -3.26 22.47
N PHE A 551 -60.94 -3.36 22.69
CA PHE A 551 -60.23 -4.65 22.72
C PHE A 551 -60.74 -5.58 23.82
N GLN A 552 -61.07 -5.05 25.00
CA GLN A 552 -61.68 -5.82 26.10
C GLN A 552 -63.03 -6.45 25.69
N LYS A 553 -63.89 -5.70 25.01
CA LYS A 553 -65.17 -6.22 24.49
C LYS A 553 -64.97 -7.28 23.40
N GLN A 554 -63.99 -7.06 22.51
CA GLN A 554 -63.63 -8.03 21.47
C GLN A 554 -63.09 -9.33 22.08
N LEU A 555 -62.30 -9.26 23.15
CA LEU A 555 -61.79 -10.45 23.85
C LEU A 555 -62.92 -11.30 24.47
N LEU A 556 -63.91 -10.64 25.09
CA LEU A 556 -65.08 -11.31 25.65
C LEU A 556 -66.01 -11.88 24.57
N GLN A 557 -66.09 -11.23 23.41
CA GLN A 557 -66.83 -11.73 22.26
C GLN A 557 -66.12 -12.93 21.65
N TRP A 558 -64.80 -12.85 21.47
CA TRP A 558 -63.96 -13.93 20.99
C TRP A 558 -64.08 -15.19 21.86
N GLU A 559 -64.05 -15.07 23.19
CA GLU A 559 -64.25 -16.22 24.09
C GLU A 559 -65.62 -16.90 23.91
N LYS A 560 -66.64 -16.17 23.42
CA LYS A 560 -67.96 -16.74 23.14
C LYS A 560 -68.07 -17.34 21.74
N THR A 561 -67.34 -16.81 20.76
CA THR A 561 -67.50 -17.15 19.34
C THR A 561 -66.37 -17.99 18.75
N ALA A 562 -65.21 -18.05 19.39
CA ALA A 562 -64.06 -18.83 18.92
C ALA A 562 -64.37 -20.32 18.96
N ASP A 563 -63.79 -21.08 18.04
CA ASP A 563 -63.88 -22.54 18.00
C ASP A 563 -63.06 -23.18 19.14
N GLU A 564 -63.39 -24.41 19.52
CA GLU A 564 -62.72 -25.09 20.63
C GLU A 564 -61.21 -25.20 20.40
N THR A 565 -60.76 -25.39 19.16
CA THR A 565 -59.33 -25.55 18.85
C THR A 565 -58.53 -24.28 19.12
N ALA A 566 -59.08 -23.09 18.80
CA ALA A 566 -58.46 -21.83 19.13
C ALA A 566 -58.52 -21.50 20.63
N ARG A 567 -59.61 -21.86 21.33
CA ARG A 567 -59.75 -21.64 22.79
C ARG A 567 -58.80 -22.48 23.64
N PHE A 568 -58.59 -23.73 23.25
CA PHE A 568 -57.65 -24.65 23.91
C PHE A 568 -56.24 -24.59 23.32
N SER A 569 -56.00 -23.73 22.32
CA SER A 569 -54.64 -23.39 21.93
C SER A 569 -53.94 -22.70 23.09
N MET A 570 -52.62 -22.80 23.14
CA MET A 570 -51.83 -22.22 24.22
C MET A 570 -51.92 -20.68 24.28
N VAL A 571 -52.07 -20.01 23.13
CA VAL A 571 -52.35 -18.57 23.06
C VAL A 571 -53.79 -18.28 23.53
N GLY A 572 -54.73 -19.19 23.23
CA GLY A 572 -56.10 -19.17 23.77
C GLY A 572 -56.15 -19.28 25.28
N GLU A 573 -55.40 -20.19 25.89
CA GLU A 573 -55.27 -20.29 27.36
C GLU A 573 -54.73 -19.00 27.98
N SER A 574 -53.76 -18.37 27.31
CA SER A 574 -53.16 -17.09 27.75
C SER A 574 -54.15 -15.92 27.65
N LEU A 575 -55.00 -15.89 26.62
CA LEU A 575 -56.12 -14.95 26.47
C LEU A 575 -57.18 -15.18 27.55
N ARG A 576 -57.52 -16.44 27.85
CA ARG A 576 -58.50 -16.80 28.90
C ARG A 576 -58.00 -16.44 30.30
N LEU A 577 -56.71 -16.65 30.57
CA LEU A 577 -56.06 -16.15 31.78
C LEU A 577 -56.13 -14.62 31.86
N ALA A 578 -55.91 -13.91 30.75
CA ALA A 578 -56.05 -12.46 30.72
C ALA A 578 -57.51 -12.03 31.02
N ILE A 579 -58.52 -12.68 30.43
CA ILE A 579 -59.94 -12.46 30.73
C ILE A 579 -60.22 -12.67 32.23
N ALA A 580 -59.75 -13.80 32.79
CA ALA A 580 -59.94 -14.13 34.20
C ALA A 580 -59.30 -13.08 35.15
N LEU A 581 -58.12 -12.57 34.80
CA LEU A 581 -57.42 -11.53 35.57
C LEU A 581 -58.06 -10.14 35.46
N ILE A 582 -58.88 -9.90 34.43
CA ILE A 582 -59.63 -8.65 34.21
C ILE A 582 -61.04 -8.73 34.82
N TRP A 583 -61.55 -9.95 35.08
CA TRP A 583 -62.90 -10.23 35.60
C TRP A 583 -63.30 -9.47 36.89
N PRO A 584 -62.40 -9.15 37.86
CA PRO A 584 -62.77 -8.39 39.05
C PRO A 584 -63.21 -6.94 38.80
N HIS A 585 -63.04 -6.41 37.58
CA HIS A 585 -63.35 -5.02 37.21
C HIS A 585 -64.46 -4.88 36.13
N LEU A 586 -65.17 -5.97 35.81
CA LEU A 586 -66.30 -5.95 34.88
C LEU A 586 -67.62 -5.88 35.68
N PRO A 587 -68.58 -5.00 35.31
CA PRO A 587 -69.88 -4.97 35.98
C PRO A 587 -70.59 -6.32 35.80
N GLN A 588 -70.95 -6.95 36.93
CA GLN A 588 -71.83 -8.12 36.94
C GLN A 588 -73.15 -7.74 36.26
N LYS A 589 -73.60 -8.57 35.30
CA LYS A 589 -75.00 -8.60 34.91
C LYS A 589 -75.70 -9.68 35.71
#